data_AF-A0A0J9SKE0-F1
#
_entry.id   AF-A0A0J9SKE0-F1
#
_cell.length_a   1.000
_cell.length_b   1.000
_cell.length_c   1.000
_cell.angle_alpha   90.00
_cell.angle_beta   90.00
_cell.angle_gamma   90.00
#
_symmetry.space_group_name_H-M   'P 1'
#
loop_
_entity.id
_entity.type
_entity.pdbx_description
1 polymer ?
#
loop_
_entity_poly.entity_id
_entity_poly.type
_entity_poly.pdbx_seq_one_letter_code
_entity_poly.pdbx_strand_id
1 'polypeptide(L)'
;MCSILGPNQESVYFYIFLKIKYIYYSLFKYFHRYEYVKKAKSAETAAASSNAENKCKSFMVTHGSHFTAEETAKTICEQYINLYNSLNGIECNLNSNPKNNKCSKFLKYWINFKLMKSMKNEDKCVSTIYNALESQITGSGGFNIDLVFEEDINKDDLNKMNILYNLYEKYTDLYNILSDISSVNKQSLLSLSNECCTHYIEARYICHPSKNNNDSQFCRELNIFEPKYKELYTNVDKLEPEVSVNFIRLSECRNNKIVANALIGSTVGIIPLLGILYKVSELNIKLLILYGYQ
;
A
#
# COMPACT_ATOMS: atom_id res chain seq x y z
N MET A 1 19.45 -13.51 -18.14
CA MET A 1 18.93 -13.52 -19.52
C MET A 1 17.59 -14.25 -19.46
N CYS A 2 16.46 -13.52 -19.52
CA CYS A 2 15.12 -14.11 -19.37
C CYS A 2 14.49 -14.27 -20.76
N SER A 3 14.22 -15.52 -21.14
CA SER A 3 13.84 -15.95 -22.50
C SER A 3 12.32 -16.07 -22.68
N ILE A 4 11.86 -15.83 -23.91
CA ILE A 4 10.47 -15.75 -24.37
C ILE A 4 9.92 -17.14 -24.77
N LEU A 5 8.63 -17.41 -24.54
CA LEU A 5 7.89 -18.61 -24.99
C LEU A 5 7.00 -18.33 -26.21
N GLY A 6 6.86 -19.34 -27.08
CA GLY A 6 6.19 -19.33 -28.40
C GLY A 6 4.68 -19.71 -28.43
N PRO A 7 4.10 -19.93 -29.63
CA PRO A 7 2.72 -19.56 -29.94
C PRO A 7 1.69 -20.69 -29.81
N ASN A 8 0.71 -20.49 -28.93
CA ASN A 8 -0.66 -21.02 -29.04
C ASN A 8 -1.56 -19.99 -28.35
N GLN A 9 -1.79 -18.87 -29.04
CA GLN A 9 -2.02 -17.59 -28.37
C GLN A 9 -3.51 -17.28 -28.10
N GLU A 10 -4.47 -17.54 -29.00
CA GLU A 10 -5.82 -16.93 -28.86
C GLU A 10 -6.72 -17.52 -27.77
N SER A 11 -6.85 -18.85 -27.66
CA SER A 11 -7.69 -19.47 -26.61
C SER A 11 -7.07 -19.35 -25.21
N VAL A 12 -5.73 -19.38 -25.17
CA VAL A 12 -4.92 -19.12 -23.98
C VAL A 12 -5.05 -17.66 -23.56
N TYR A 13 -5.03 -16.69 -24.48
CA TYR A 13 -5.23 -15.28 -24.17
C TYR A 13 -6.60 -14.99 -23.61
N PHE A 14 -7.67 -15.57 -24.17
CA PHE A 14 -9.03 -15.34 -23.65
C PHE A 14 -9.18 -15.88 -22.21
N TYR A 15 -8.66 -17.08 -21.95
CA TYR A 15 -8.68 -17.68 -20.62
C TYR A 15 -7.79 -16.92 -19.61
N ILE A 16 -6.59 -16.51 -20.03
CA ILE A 16 -5.68 -15.67 -19.24
C ILE A 16 -6.34 -14.33 -18.93
N PHE A 17 -6.93 -13.66 -19.92
CA PHE A 17 -7.60 -12.37 -19.75
C PHE A 17 -8.75 -12.44 -18.75
N LEU A 18 -9.61 -13.46 -18.85
CA LEU A 18 -10.69 -13.68 -17.87
C LEU A 18 -10.15 -13.95 -16.46
N LYS A 19 -9.07 -14.73 -16.35
CA LYS A 19 -8.44 -15.06 -15.07
C LYS A 19 -7.77 -13.84 -14.42
N ILE A 20 -7.05 -13.01 -15.20
CA ILE A 20 -6.46 -11.74 -14.76
C ILE A 20 -7.56 -10.81 -14.25
N LYS A 21 -8.65 -10.65 -15.03
CA LYS A 21 -9.79 -9.82 -14.65
C LYS A 21 -10.41 -10.29 -13.35
N TYR A 22 -10.61 -11.60 -13.16
CA TYR A 22 -11.19 -12.19 -11.94
C TYR A 22 -10.29 -12.03 -10.69
N ILE A 23 -8.98 -12.24 -10.83
CA ILE A 23 -8.03 -12.08 -9.73
C ILE A 23 -7.98 -10.62 -9.31
N TYR A 24 -7.89 -9.72 -10.29
CA TYR A 24 -8.01 -8.27 -10.12
C TYR A 24 -9.31 -7.87 -9.39
N TYR A 25 -10.47 -8.32 -9.86
CA TYR A 25 -11.77 -8.07 -9.22
C TYR A 25 -11.80 -8.51 -7.75
N SER A 26 -11.12 -9.62 -7.43
CA SER A 26 -11.09 -10.14 -6.06
C SER A 26 -10.21 -9.31 -5.13
N LEU A 27 -9.15 -8.68 -5.64
CA LEU A 27 -8.18 -7.92 -4.84
C LEU A 27 -8.78 -6.65 -4.23
N PHE A 28 -9.64 -5.98 -4.99
CA PHE A 28 -10.37 -4.78 -4.58
C PHE A 28 -11.20 -4.98 -3.30
N LYS A 29 -11.91 -6.10 -3.23
CA LYS A 29 -12.84 -6.45 -2.15
C LYS A 29 -12.18 -6.60 -0.78
N TYR A 30 -10.86 -6.66 -0.71
CA TYR A 30 -10.14 -6.85 0.56
C TYR A 30 -9.98 -5.58 1.37
N PHE A 31 -9.99 -4.41 0.73
CA PHE A 31 -9.80 -3.15 1.45
C PHE A 31 -10.95 -2.85 2.43
N HIS A 32 -12.15 -3.39 2.18
CA HIS A 32 -13.27 -3.35 3.14
C HIS A 32 -12.93 -3.93 4.52
N ARG A 33 -11.96 -4.86 4.59
CA ARG A 33 -11.48 -5.40 5.85
C ARG A 33 -10.36 -4.52 6.39
N TYR A 34 -10.76 -3.44 7.07
CA TYR A 34 -9.85 -2.48 7.70
C TYR A 34 -8.73 -3.14 8.55
N GLU A 35 -8.98 -4.32 9.11
CA GLU A 35 -7.98 -5.16 9.81
C GLU A 35 -6.72 -5.46 8.98
N TYR A 36 -6.85 -5.72 7.67
CA TYR A 36 -5.68 -5.97 6.81
C TYR A 36 -4.84 -4.70 6.63
N VAL A 37 -5.50 -3.55 6.45
CA VAL A 37 -4.84 -2.24 6.32
C VAL A 37 -4.14 -1.87 7.64
N LYS A 38 -4.83 -2.06 8.77
CA LYS A 38 -4.27 -1.87 10.12
C LYS A 38 -3.02 -2.70 10.35
N LYS A 39 -3.03 -3.98 9.95
CA LYS A 39 -1.86 -4.86 10.10
C LYS A 39 -0.72 -4.51 9.16
N ALA A 40 -1.00 -4.11 7.91
CA ALA A 40 0.01 -3.57 7.02
C ALA A 40 0.71 -2.36 7.63
N LYS A 41 -0.04 -1.39 8.15
CA LYS A 41 0.53 -0.22 8.81
C LYS A 41 1.35 -0.57 10.05
N SER A 42 0.87 -1.52 10.85
CA SER A 42 1.60 -2.01 12.03
C SER A 42 2.91 -2.69 11.63
N ALA A 43 2.89 -3.50 10.57
CA ALA A 43 4.08 -4.17 10.05
C ALA A 43 5.13 -3.20 9.50
N GLU A 44 4.70 -2.04 8.97
CA GLU A 44 5.60 -1.01 8.46
C GLU A 44 6.42 -0.29 9.54
N THR A 45 5.90 -0.29 10.78
CA THR A 45 6.52 0.39 11.94
C THR A 45 7.10 -0.59 12.96
N ALA A 46 6.72 -1.87 12.90
CA ALA A 46 7.22 -2.90 13.79
C ALA A 46 8.71 -3.16 13.56
N ALA A 47 9.45 -3.29 14.67
CA ALA A 47 10.83 -3.78 14.62
C ALA A 47 10.86 -5.20 14.02
N ALA A 48 11.85 -5.45 13.17
CA ALA A 48 12.08 -6.78 12.64
C ALA A 48 12.57 -7.73 13.75
N SER A 49 12.14 -8.99 13.73
CA SER A 49 12.79 -10.01 14.55
C SER A 49 14.24 -10.22 14.09
N SER A 50 15.14 -10.64 14.97
CA SER A 50 16.55 -10.88 14.60
C SER A 50 16.71 -11.90 13.45
N ASN A 51 15.78 -12.86 13.34
CA ASN A 51 15.74 -13.78 12.21
C ASN A 51 15.35 -13.08 10.89
N ALA A 52 14.36 -12.19 10.94
CA ALA A 52 13.96 -11.38 9.79
C ALA A 52 15.08 -10.41 9.36
N GLU A 53 15.77 -9.78 10.31
CA GLU A 53 16.91 -8.88 10.03
C GLU A 53 18.03 -9.61 9.27
N ASN A 54 18.43 -10.79 9.72
CA ASN A 54 19.48 -11.58 9.08
C ASN A 54 19.10 -12.02 7.67
N LYS A 55 17.88 -12.55 7.51
CA LYS A 55 17.31 -12.94 6.21
C LYS A 55 17.27 -11.77 5.24
N CYS A 56 16.77 -10.62 5.71
CA CYS A 56 16.61 -9.44 4.88
C CYS A 56 17.91 -8.70 4.58
N LYS A 57 18.93 -8.84 5.44
CA LYS A 57 20.30 -8.41 5.11
C LYS A 57 20.86 -9.22 3.94
N SER A 58 20.67 -10.54 3.95
CA SER A 58 21.07 -11.41 2.83
C SER A 58 20.32 -11.07 1.54
N PHE A 59 19.00 -10.87 1.64
CA PHE A 59 18.16 -10.41 0.52
C PHE A 59 18.69 -9.09 -0.07
N MET A 60 18.98 -8.10 0.78
CA MET A 60 19.53 -6.81 0.35
C MET A 60 20.86 -6.96 -0.38
N VAL A 61 21.80 -7.74 0.16
CA VAL A 61 23.11 -7.95 -0.49
C VAL A 61 22.94 -8.59 -1.88
N THR A 62 21.96 -9.48 -2.03
CA THR A 62 21.75 -10.23 -3.28
C THR A 62 20.94 -9.45 -4.32
N HIS A 63 19.94 -8.69 -3.86
CA HIS A 63 18.92 -8.09 -4.72
C HIS A 63 18.77 -6.58 -4.60
N GLY A 64 19.50 -5.94 -3.70
CA GLY A 64 19.43 -4.50 -3.43
C GLY A 64 19.73 -3.64 -4.66
N SER A 65 20.56 -4.14 -5.58
CA SER A 65 20.90 -3.44 -6.83
C SER A 65 19.70 -3.19 -7.74
N HIS A 66 18.59 -3.93 -7.57
CA HIS A 66 17.33 -3.72 -8.31
C HIS A 66 16.46 -2.59 -7.74
N PHE A 67 16.83 -2.08 -6.57
CA PHE A 67 16.12 -1.00 -5.90
C PHE A 67 16.85 0.33 -6.12
N THR A 68 16.08 1.42 -6.10
CA THR A 68 16.62 2.78 -6.16
C THR A 68 17.60 3.07 -5.02
N ALA A 69 17.37 2.48 -3.85
CA ALA A 69 18.32 2.39 -2.75
C ALA A 69 18.33 0.96 -2.17
N GLU A 70 19.51 0.40 -1.95
CA GLU A 70 19.67 -0.99 -1.49
C GLU A 70 18.98 -1.21 -0.13
N GLU A 71 19.12 -0.27 0.80
CA GLU A 71 18.46 -0.32 2.12
C GLU A 71 16.93 -0.42 2.02
N THR A 72 16.32 0.13 0.96
CA THR A 72 14.87 -0.03 0.72
C THR A 72 14.49 -1.48 0.48
N ALA A 73 15.37 -2.29 -0.13
CA ALA A 73 15.18 -3.72 -0.31
C ALA A 73 15.10 -4.45 1.05
N LYS A 74 16.01 -4.10 1.97
CA LYS A 74 16.02 -4.64 3.35
C LYS A 74 14.74 -4.28 4.09
N THR A 75 14.37 -3.00 4.09
CA THR A 75 13.15 -2.52 4.76
C THR A 75 11.90 -3.22 4.21
N ILE A 76 11.74 -3.31 2.89
CA ILE A 76 10.57 -3.98 2.28
C ILE A 76 10.52 -5.45 2.68
N CYS A 77 11.66 -6.16 2.69
CA CYS A 77 11.73 -7.54 3.13
C CYS A 77 11.29 -7.70 4.60
N GLU A 78 11.77 -6.84 5.50
CA GLU A 78 11.44 -6.90 6.93
C GLU A 78 9.95 -6.65 7.17
N GLN A 79 9.41 -5.61 6.55
CA GLN A 79 7.99 -5.27 6.60
C GLN A 79 7.12 -6.38 6.01
N TYR A 80 7.58 -7.02 4.92
CA TYR A 80 6.88 -8.16 4.31
C TYR A 80 6.78 -9.35 5.27
N ILE A 81 7.88 -9.72 5.93
CA ILE A 81 7.89 -10.81 6.92
C ILE A 81 6.99 -10.47 8.12
N ASN A 82 7.07 -9.24 8.63
CA ASN A 82 6.22 -8.78 9.72
C ASN A 82 4.74 -8.83 9.34
N LEU A 83 4.39 -8.37 8.15
CA LEU A 83 3.02 -8.40 7.65
C LEU A 83 2.53 -9.84 7.51
N TYR A 84 3.32 -10.70 6.86
CA TYR A 84 3.02 -12.13 6.73
C TYR A 84 2.70 -12.78 8.08
N ASN A 85 3.58 -12.60 9.07
CA ASN A 85 3.40 -13.17 10.41
C ASN A 85 2.16 -12.60 11.10
N SER A 86 1.90 -11.30 10.94
CA SER A 86 0.73 -10.65 11.53
C SER A 86 -0.59 -11.17 10.94
N LEU A 87 -0.60 -11.58 9.66
CA LEU A 87 -1.81 -12.05 8.98
C LEU A 87 -2.22 -13.45 9.42
N ASN A 88 -1.30 -14.29 9.92
CA ASN A 88 -1.48 -15.71 10.28
C ASN A 88 -2.79 -16.05 11.06
N GLY A 89 -3.39 -15.11 11.80
CA GLY A 89 -4.66 -15.29 12.51
C GLY A 89 -5.96 -14.81 11.84
N ILE A 90 -5.95 -14.07 10.71
CA ILE A 90 -7.17 -13.49 10.10
C ILE A 90 -7.70 -14.39 9.00
N GLU A 91 -8.52 -15.39 9.30
CA GLU A 91 -9.16 -16.26 8.27
C GLU A 91 -8.20 -16.78 7.19
N CYS A 92 -6.88 -16.77 7.43
CA CYS A 92 -5.86 -17.29 6.54
C CYS A 92 -5.90 -18.80 6.70
N ASN A 93 -6.90 -19.44 6.09
CA ASN A 93 -7.17 -20.84 6.34
C ASN A 93 -5.99 -21.66 5.79
N LEU A 94 -5.19 -22.25 6.69
CA LEU A 94 -4.02 -23.10 6.40
C LEU A 94 -4.36 -24.24 5.43
N ASN A 95 -5.63 -24.69 5.45
CA ASN A 95 -6.14 -25.79 4.65
C ASN A 95 -6.75 -25.35 3.31
N SER A 96 -6.75 -24.05 2.98
CA SER A 96 -7.24 -23.56 1.69
C SER A 96 -6.13 -23.53 0.65
N ASN A 97 -6.48 -23.80 -0.62
CA ASN A 97 -5.55 -23.68 -1.74
C ASN A 97 -4.82 -22.32 -1.67
N PRO A 98 -3.47 -22.28 -1.66
CA PRO A 98 -2.63 -21.06 -1.69
C PRO A 98 -3.12 -19.94 -2.61
N LYS A 99 -3.64 -20.33 -3.78
CA LYS A 99 -4.15 -19.44 -4.84
C LYS A 99 -5.46 -18.72 -4.45
N ASN A 100 -6.19 -19.27 -3.48
CA ASN A 100 -7.50 -18.80 -3.02
C ASN A 100 -7.48 -18.21 -1.60
N ASN A 101 -6.34 -18.22 -0.91
CA ASN A 101 -6.23 -17.62 0.42
C ASN A 101 -6.24 -16.08 0.31
N LYS A 102 -7.18 -15.44 1.02
CA LYS A 102 -7.36 -13.98 1.07
C LYS A 102 -6.08 -13.25 1.47
N CYS A 103 -5.29 -13.85 2.35
CA CYS A 103 -4.04 -13.28 2.85
C CYS A 103 -2.95 -13.22 1.77
N SER A 104 -2.83 -14.27 0.95
CA SER A 104 -1.93 -14.29 -0.19
C SER A 104 -2.25 -13.15 -1.17
N LYS A 105 -3.54 -12.90 -1.43
CA LYS A 105 -3.98 -11.83 -2.35
C LYS A 105 -3.66 -10.43 -1.81
N PHE A 106 -3.93 -10.16 -0.53
CA PHE A 106 -3.56 -8.89 0.07
C PHE A 106 -2.03 -8.69 0.11
N LEU A 107 -1.27 -9.73 0.46
CA LEU A 107 0.19 -9.69 0.43
C LEU A 107 0.72 -9.38 -0.97
N LYS A 108 0.17 -10.03 -2.01
CA LYS A 108 0.50 -9.76 -3.43
C LYS A 108 0.26 -8.30 -3.81
N TYR A 109 -0.89 -7.73 -3.42
CA TYR A 109 -1.15 -6.30 -3.64
C TYR A 109 -0.09 -5.44 -2.93
N TRP A 110 0.10 -5.67 -1.64
CA TRP A 110 0.98 -4.85 -0.82
C TRP A 110 2.41 -4.86 -1.36
N ILE A 111 2.93 -6.03 -1.76
CA ILE A 111 4.28 -6.09 -2.33
C ILE A 111 4.36 -5.43 -3.72
N ASN A 112 3.34 -5.57 -4.59
CA ASN A 112 3.29 -4.89 -5.90
C ASN A 112 3.38 -3.37 -5.72
N PHE A 113 2.63 -2.84 -4.75
CA PHE A 113 2.63 -1.42 -4.42
C PHE A 113 4.02 -0.94 -3.97
N LYS A 114 4.68 -1.68 -3.07
CA LYS A 114 6.00 -1.32 -2.56
C LYS A 114 7.08 -1.41 -3.63
N LEU A 115 7.07 -2.46 -4.45
CA LEU A 115 8.04 -2.66 -5.52
C LEU A 115 7.89 -1.62 -6.63
N MET A 116 6.66 -1.31 -7.08
CA MET A 116 6.42 -0.30 -8.11
C MET A 116 7.05 1.06 -7.75
N LYS A 117 7.06 1.42 -6.46
CA LYS A 117 7.62 2.70 -5.99
C LYS A 117 9.13 2.69 -5.80
N SER A 118 9.71 1.51 -5.58
CA SER A 118 11.05 1.38 -5.00
C SER A 118 12.07 0.77 -5.96
N MET A 119 11.60 0.00 -6.95
CA MET A 119 12.44 -0.62 -7.97
C MET A 119 12.87 0.37 -9.05
N LYS A 120 13.98 0.05 -9.72
CA LYS A 120 14.41 0.78 -10.92
C LYS A 120 13.45 0.45 -12.06
N ASN A 121 12.90 1.48 -12.72
CA ASN A 121 11.79 1.42 -13.69
C ASN A 121 12.02 0.51 -14.93
N GLU A 122 13.20 -0.09 -15.08
CA GLU A 122 13.60 -0.89 -16.25
C GLU A 122 13.86 -2.38 -15.91
N ASP A 123 13.72 -2.78 -14.64
CA ASP A 123 14.06 -4.13 -14.21
C ASP A 123 12.99 -5.15 -14.63
N LYS A 124 13.26 -5.89 -15.70
CA LYS A 124 12.53 -7.12 -16.12
C LYS A 124 12.59 -8.26 -15.09
N CYS A 125 13.17 -8.00 -13.92
CA CYS A 125 13.46 -8.99 -12.88
C CYS A 125 12.46 -8.96 -11.72
N VAL A 126 11.31 -8.29 -11.85
CA VAL A 126 10.25 -8.26 -10.82
C VAL A 126 9.91 -9.68 -10.34
N SER A 127 9.71 -10.64 -11.25
CA SER A 127 9.46 -12.05 -10.89
C SER A 127 10.57 -12.69 -10.04
N THR A 128 11.83 -12.31 -10.27
CA THR A 128 12.98 -12.78 -9.46
C THR A 128 12.94 -12.21 -8.05
N ILE A 129 12.62 -10.92 -7.91
CA ILE A 129 12.45 -10.26 -6.60
C ILE A 129 11.28 -10.89 -5.83
N TYR A 130 10.17 -11.17 -6.51
CA TYR A 130 9.01 -11.84 -5.91
C TYR A 130 9.40 -13.20 -5.32
N ASN A 131 10.04 -14.06 -6.12
CA ASN A 131 10.46 -15.39 -5.67
C ASN A 131 11.48 -15.30 -4.52
N ALA A 132 12.36 -14.31 -4.56
CA ALA A 132 13.36 -14.09 -3.51
C ALA A 132 12.75 -13.58 -2.19
N LEU A 133 11.67 -12.79 -2.25
CA LEU A 133 10.91 -12.39 -1.06
C LEU A 133 10.09 -13.55 -0.49
N GLU A 134 9.46 -14.34 -1.38
CA GLU A 134 8.72 -15.55 -0.99
C GLU A 134 9.63 -16.53 -0.24
N SER A 135 10.85 -16.75 -0.73
CA SER A 135 11.81 -17.68 -0.10
C SER A 135 12.25 -17.26 1.31
N GLN A 136 12.05 -16.00 1.70
CA GLN A 136 12.33 -15.57 3.08
C GLN A 136 11.32 -16.15 4.09
N ILE A 137 10.11 -16.47 3.62
CA ILE A 137 9.02 -17.03 4.44
C ILE A 137 8.74 -18.52 4.13
N THR A 138 9.12 -19.03 2.97
CA THR A 138 8.97 -20.45 2.59
C THR A 138 10.25 -21.23 2.91
N GLY A 139 10.26 -21.91 4.07
CA GLY A 139 11.40 -22.73 4.50
C GLY A 139 11.26 -23.40 5.87
N SER A 140 10.30 -22.98 6.69
CA SER A 140 10.06 -23.59 8.01
C SER A 140 8.58 -23.44 8.40
N GLY A 141 7.73 -24.38 7.98
CA GLY A 141 6.33 -24.47 8.43
C GLY A 141 5.39 -23.32 8.02
N GLY A 142 5.81 -22.45 7.11
CA GLY A 142 4.98 -21.35 6.59
C GLY A 142 3.94 -21.83 5.56
N PHE A 143 2.84 -21.08 5.43
CA PHE A 143 1.89 -21.22 4.32
C PHE A 143 2.64 -21.19 2.98
N ASN A 144 2.30 -22.09 2.06
CA ASN A 144 2.62 -21.91 0.65
C ASN A 144 1.89 -20.63 0.20
N ILE A 145 2.59 -19.50 0.12
CA ILE A 145 2.08 -18.33 -0.58
C ILE A 145 2.59 -18.47 -1.98
N ASP A 146 1.76 -18.99 -2.87
CA ASP A 146 2.06 -18.94 -4.29
C ASP A 146 2.11 -17.47 -4.71
N LEU A 147 3.30 -16.85 -4.69
CA LEU A 147 3.54 -15.49 -5.16
C LEU A 147 3.77 -15.45 -6.67
N VAL A 148 3.48 -16.54 -7.43
CA VAL A 148 3.64 -16.57 -8.89
C VAL A 148 3.14 -15.24 -9.44
N PHE A 149 4.10 -14.53 -10.03
CA PHE A 149 3.93 -13.30 -10.75
C PHE A 149 3.06 -13.64 -11.96
N GLU A 150 1.74 -13.71 -11.72
CA GLU A 150 0.78 -13.69 -12.81
C GLU A 150 0.85 -12.26 -13.34
N GLU A 151 1.43 -12.12 -14.53
CA GLU A 151 1.65 -10.88 -15.24
C GLU A 151 0.43 -9.94 -15.14
N ASP A 152 0.75 -8.68 -14.84
CA ASP A 152 -0.05 -7.46 -15.03
C ASP A 152 -1.31 -7.27 -14.16
N ILE A 153 -1.10 -6.89 -12.89
CA ILE A 153 -1.88 -5.72 -12.42
C ILE A 153 -1.32 -4.54 -13.21
N ASN A 154 -2.01 -4.13 -14.26
CA ASN A 154 -1.57 -2.97 -15.04
C ASN A 154 -1.47 -1.73 -14.13
N LYS A 155 -0.63 -0.78 -14.52
CA LYS A 155 -0.29 0.40 -13.72
C LYS A 155 -1.53 1.21 -13.30
N ASP A 156 -2.51 1.37 -14.18
CA ASP A 156 -3.72 2.14 -13.91
C ASP A 156 -4.58 1.48 -12.84
N ASP A 157 -4.64 0.16 -12.88
CA ASP A 157 -5.35 -0.68 -11.95
C ASP A 157 -4.68 -0.72 -10.59
N LEU A 158 -3.36 -0.82 -10.54
CA LEU A 158 -2.60 -0.68 -9.30
C LEU A 158 -2.78 0.73 -8.69
N ASN A 159 -2.80 1.78 -9.51
CA ASN A 159 -3.07 3.15 -9.06
C ASN A 159 -4.47 3.28 -8.43
N LYS A 160 -5.51 2.74 -9.06
CA LYS A 160 -6.87 2.68 -8.49
C LYS A 160 -6.90 1.94 -7.16
N MET A 161 -6.20 0.80 -7.05
CA MET A 161 -6.09 0.07 -5.79
C MET A 161 -5.41 0.90 -4.70
N ASN A 162 -4.36 1.65 -5.03
CA ASN A 162 -3.65 2.52 -4.09
C ASN A 162 -4.52 3.66 -3.58
N ILE A 163 -5.38 4.24 -4.44
CA ILE A 163 -6.35 5.25 -4.00
C ILE A 163 -7.29 4.66 -2.95
N LEU A 164 -7.84 3.47 -3.17
CA LEU A 164 -8.69 2.81 -2.17
C LEU A 164 -7.93 2.44 -0.91
N TYR A 165 -6.71 1.91 -1.02
CA TYR A 165 -5.89 1.58 0.14
C TYR A 165 -5.66 2.80 1.02
N ASN A 166 -5.28 3.94 0.43
CA ASN A 166 -5.08 5.19 1.16
C ASN A 166 -6.37 5.69 1.82
N LEU A 167 -7.53 5.56 1.15
CA LEU A 167 -8.82 5.88 1.75
C LEU A 167 -9.08 5.04 3.01
N TYR A 168 -8.84 3.73 2.95
CA TYR A 168 -9.01 2.84 4.11
C TYR A 168 -7.94 3.04 5.19
N GLU A 169 -6.73 3.45 4.82
CA GLU A 169 -5.68 3.84 5.77
C GLU A 169 -6.14 5.05 6.58
N LYS A 170 -6.57 6.14 5.92
CA LYS A 170 -7.05 7.34 6.62
C LYS A 170 -8.30 7.07 7.44
N TYR A 171 -9.23 6.26 6.92
CA TYR A 171 -10.37 5.79 7.71
C TYR A 171 -9.93 5.07 8.98
N THR A 172 -8.94 4.19 8.91
CA THR A 172 -8.44 3.43 10.07
C THR A 172 -7.84 4.37 11.11
N ASP A 173 -7.07 5.37 10.67
CA ASP A 173 -6.47 6.36 11.57
C ASP A 173 -7.51 7.25 12.24
N LEU A 174 -8.48 7.74 11.45
CA LEU A 174 -9.61 8.51 11.98
C LEU A 174 -10.44 7.67 12.96
N TYR A 175 -10.72 6.41 12.63
CA TYR A 175 -11.43 5.49 13.52
C TYR A 175 -10.70 5.30 14.84
N ASN A 176 -9.38 5.09 14.82
CA ASN A 176 -8.59 4.91 16.04
C ASN A 176 -8.60 6.17 16.91
N ILE A 177 -8.45 7.35 16.31
CA ILE A 177 -8.52 8.63 17.04
C ILE A 177 -9.92 8.84 17.64
N LEU A 178 -10.97 8.53 16.87
CA LEU A 178 -12.36 8.69 17.30
C LEU A 178 -12.85 7.58 18.25
N SER A 179 -12.05 6.54 18.49
CA SER A 179 -12.38 5.47 19.43
C SER A 179 -12.18 5.89 20.88
N ASP A 180 -11.29 6.85 21.15
CA ASP A 180 -11.14 7.51 22.44
C ASP A 180 -11.46 9.01 22.32
N ILE A 181 -12.76 9.31 22.46
CA ILE A 181 -13.33 10.65 22.34
C ILE A 181 -12.70 11.64 23.34
N SER A 182 -12.16 11.15 24.47
CA SER A 182 -11.61 11.99 25.54
C SER A 182 -10.23 12.60 25.21
N SER A 183 -9.53 12.06 24.21
CA SER A 183 -8.15 12.45 23.87
C SER A 183 -7.96 12.85 22.41
N VAL A 184 -9.04 13.24 21.72
CA VAL A 184 -9.01 13.57 20.29
C VAL A 184 -8.10 14.77 20.00
N ASN A 185 -7.04 14.52 19.23
CA ASN A 185 -6.17 15.56 18.72
C ASN A 185 -6.81 16.28 17.52
N LYS A 186 -7.21 17.55 17.71
CA LYS A 186 -7.83 18.41 16.68
C LYS A 186 -7.00 18.49 15.40
N GLN A 187 -5.69 18.65 15.51
CA GLN A 187 -4.78 18.79 14.37
C GLN A 187 -4.70 17.50 13.54
N SER A 188 -4.61 16.35 14.22
CA SER A 188 -4.61 15.05 13.55
C SER A 188 -5.95 14.77 12.86
N LEU A 189 -7.07 15.11 13.51
CA LEU A 189 -8.42 14.94 12.94
C LEU A 189 -8.59 15.71 11.63
N LEU A 190 -8.11 16.97 11.60
CA LEU A 190 -8.13 17.80 10.40
C LEU A 190 -7.19 17.29 9.32
N SER A 191 -5.94 16.98 9.67
CA SER A 191 -4.95 16.49 8.70
C SER A 191 -5.44 15.21 8.01
N LEU A 192 -5.89 14.24 8.80
CA LEU A 192 -6.30 12.93 8.28
C LEU A 192 -7.59 13.00 7.46
N SER A 193 -8.58 13.80 7.88
CA SER A 193 -9.81 13.97 7.09
C SER A 193 -9.55 14.74 5.79
N ASN A 194 -8.62 15.69 5.79
CA ASN A 194 -8.19 16.39 4.57
C ASN A 194 -7.40 15.48 3.60
N GLU A 195 -6.49 14.66 4.12
CA GLU A 195 -5.79 13.63 3.33
C GLU A 195 -6.79 12.62 2.74
N CYS A 196 -7.78 12.19 3.52
CA CYS A 196 -8.87 11.35 3.03
C CYS A 196 -9.67 12.02 1.91
N CYS A 197 -10.02 13.31 2.08
CA CYS A 197 -10.72 14.06 1.04
C CYS A 197 -9.93 14.12 -0.26
N THR A 198 -8.60 14.27 -0.20
CA THR A 198 -7.73 14.33 -1.39
C THR A 198 -7.88 13.07 -2.23
N HIS A 199 -7.77 11.89 -1.61
CA HIS A 199 -7.96 10.61 -2.31
C HIS A 199 -9.42 10.37 -2.73
N TYR A 200 -10.39 10.85 -1.94
CA TYR A 200 -11.80 10.67 -2.25
C TYR A 200 -12.20 11.48 -3.48
N ILE A 201 -11.71 12.71 -3.60
CA ILE A 201 -11.92 13.57 -4.78
C ILE A 201 -11.36 12.89 -6.03
N GLU A 202 -10.15 12.36 -5.97
CA GLU A 202 -9.53 11.62 -7.06
C GLU A 202 -10.37 10.39 -7.46
N ALA A 203 -10.82 9.61 -6.48
CA ALA A 203 -11.67 8.44 -6.71
C ALA A 203 -13.01 8.81 -7.36
N ARG A 204 -13.67 9.87 -6.88
CA ARG A 204 -14.92 10.40 -7.45
C ARG A 204 -14.74 10.89 -8.87
N TYR A 205 -13.60 11.48 -9.20
CA TYR A 205 -13.27 11.92 -10.55
C TYR A 205 -13.07 10.75 -11.52
N ILE A 206 -12.50 9.63 -11.06
CA ILE A 206 -12.40 8.39 -11.84
C ILE A 206 -13.79 7.76 -12.06
N CYS A 207 -14.64 7.79 -11.03
CA CYS A 207 -15.98 7.20 -11.05
C CYS A 207 -17.08 8.10 -11.61
N HIS A 208 -16.71 9.23 -12.20
CA HIS A 208 -17.67 10.19 -12.72
C HIS A 208 -18.55 9.54 -13.83
N PRO A 209 -19.90 9.68 -13.79
CA PRO A 209 -20.80 8.99 -14.72
C PRO A 209 -20.49 9.23 -16.21
N SER A 210 -20.03 10.43 -16.56
CA SER A 210 -19.63 10.79 -17.93
C SER A 210 -18.40 10.05 -18.47
N LYS A 211 -17.69 9.26 -17.65
CA LYS A 211 -16.48 8.53 -18.07
C LYS A 211 -16.73 7.06 -18.45
N ASN A 212 -17.99 6.61 -18.56
CA ASN A 212 -18.36 5.21 -18.83
C ASN A 212 -17.69 4.18 -17.90
N ASN A 213 -17.23 4.61 -16.71
CA ASN A 213 -16.46 3.82 -15.74
C ASN A 213 -17.20 3.66 -14.39
N ASN A 214 -18.41 4.18 -14.27
CA ASN A 214 -19.22 4.16 -13.04
C ASN A 214 -19.49 2.73 -12.51
N ASP A 215 -19.58 1.74 -13.40
CA ASP A 215 -19.82 0.34 -13.05
C ASP A 215 -18.54 -0.48 -12.84
N SER A 216 -17.37 0.15 -12.94
CA SER A 216 -16.08 -0.50 -12.69
C SER A 216 -15.98 -1.00 -11.24
N GLN A 217 -15.14 -2.03 -11.00
CA GLN A 217 -14.96 -2.56 -9.65
C GLN A 217 -14.53 -1.48 -8.68
N PHE A 218 -13.55 -0.66 -9.07
CA PHE A 218 -13.07 0.45 -8.28
C PHE A 218 -14.20 1.35 -7.78
N CYS A 219 -15.18 1.66 -8.65
CA CYS A 219 -16.31 2.50 -8.29
C CYS A 219 -17.33 1.79 -7.39
N ARG A 220 -17.53 0.48 -7.58
CA ARG A 220 -18.35 -0.33 -6.64
C ARG A 220 -17.73 -0.33 -5.24
N GLU A 221 -16.41 -0.48 -5.14
CA GLU A 221 -15.71 -0.46 -3.85
C GLU A 221 -15.72 0.94 -3.22
N LEU A 222 -15.58 2.00 -4.01
CA LEU A 222 -15.73 3.37 -3.54
C LEU A 222 -17.14 3.59 -2.94
N ASN A 223 -18.18 3.07 -3.59
CA ASN A 223 -19.55 3.15 -3.09
C ASN A 223 -19.76 2.37 -1.78
N ILE A 224 -18.93 1.37 -1.49
CA ILE A 224 -18.95 0.65 -0.21
C ILE A 224 -18.10 1.38 0.84
N PHE A 225 -17.03 2.07 0.44
CA PHE A 225 -16.25 2.93 1.33
C PHE A 225 -17.07 4.11 1.87
N GLU A 226 -17.88 4.77 1.04
CA GLU A 226 -18.67 5.94 1.44
C GLU A 226 -19.55 5.71 2.70
N PRO A 227 -20.41 4.69 2.78
CA PRO A 227 -21.19 4.42 4.00
C PRO A 227 -20.29 4.03 5.18
N LYS A 228 -19.18 3.32 4.93
CA LYS A 228 -18.20 2.97 5.98
C LYS A 228 -17.62 4.21 6.64
N TYR A 229 -17.19 5.20 5.85
CA TYR A 229 -16.67 6.46 6.39
C TYR A 229 -17.74 7.25 7.14
N LYS A 230 -19.00 7.22 6.68
CA LYS A 230 -20.13 7.87 7.37
C LYS A 230 -20.39 7.26 8.75
N GLU A 231 -19.96 6.03 9.03
CA GLU A 231 -20.01 5.46 10.39
C GLU A 231 -19.22 6.30 11.40
N LEU A 232 -18.16 7.00 10.96
CA LEU A 232 -17.37 7.89 11.82
C LEU A 232 -18.18 9.09 12.31
N TYR A 233 -19.22 9.51 11.57
CA TYR A 233 -19.99 10.71 11.90
C TYR A 233 -20.68 10.57 13.26
N THR A 234 -21.14 9.36 13.60
CA THR A 234 -21.74 9.08 14.90
C THR A 234 -20.78 9.35 16.07
N ASN A 235 -19.47 9.15 15.89
CA ASN A 235 -18.48 9.45 16.92
C ASN A 235 -18.10 10.94 16.90
N VAL A 236 -18.03 11.55 15.72
CA VAL A 236 -17.78 12.99 15.56
C VAL A 236 -18.89 13.82 16.18
N ASP A 237 -20.15 13.41 16.04
CA ASP A 237 -21.33 14.11 16.54
C ASP A 237 -21.43 14.05 18.08
N LYS A 238 -20.64 13.18 18.74
CA LYS A 238 -20.51 13.13 20.21
C LYS A 238 -19.41 14.07 20.74
N LEU A 239 -18.54 14.58 19.87
CA LEU A 239 -17.47 15.49 20.27
C LEU A 239 -18.03 16.86 20.60
N GLU A 240 -17.29 17.61 21.41
CA GLU A 240 -17.56 19.04 21.59
C GLU A 240 -17.54 19.77 20.23
N PRO A 241 -18.41 20.77 20.01
CA PRO A 241 -18.47 21.51 18.74
C PRO A 241 -17.12 22.08 18.30
N GLU A 242 -16.29 22.53 19.23
CA GLU A 242 -14.95 23.07 18.96
C GLU A 242 -13.93 22.02 18.47
N VAL A 243 -14.18 20.74 18.72
CA VAL A 243 -13.36 19.63 18.21
C VAL A 243 -13.95 19.13 16.89
N SER A 244 -15.27 18.94 16.80
CA SER A 244 -15.94 18.32 15.65
C SER A 244 -15.78 19.10 14.35
N VAL A 245 -15.67 20.43 14.41
CA VAL A 245 -15.39 21.30 13.24
C VAL A 245 -14.07 20.98 12.52
N ASN A 246 -13.15 20.25 13.18
CA ASN A 246 -11.89 19.83 12.58
C ASN A 246 -12.03 18.54 11.75
N PHE A 247 -13.18 17.86 11.78
CA PHE A 247 -13.43 16.70 10.94
C PHE A 247 -14.14 17.08 9.65
N ILE A 248 -13.56 16.72 8.50
CA ILE A 248 -14.18 16.95 7.20
C ILE A 248 -15.06 15.76 6.79
N ARG A 249 -16.36 16.02 6.57
CA ARG A 249 -17.29 15.02 6.03
C ARG A 249 -17.06 14.85 4.53
N LEU A 250 -17.37 13.66 3.97
CA LEU A 250 -17.19 13.41 2.53
C LEU A 250 -17.96 14.40 1.63
N SER A 251 -19.13 14.88 2.09
CA SER A 251 -19.93 15.89 1.40
C SER A 251 -19.28 17.28 1.34
N GLU A 252 -18.32 17.54 2.23
CA GLU A 252 -17.60 18.80 2.33
C GLU A 252 -16.27 18.76 1.56
N CYS A 253 -15.84 17.58 1.10
CA CYS A 253 -14.67 17.45 0.23
C CYS A 253 -14.92 18.23 -1.08
N ARG A 254 -14.33 19.42 -1.20
CA ARG A 254 -14.52 20.30 -2.36
C ARG A 254 -13.71 19.78 -3.54
N ASN A 255 -14.35 19.66 -4.70
CA ASN A 255 -13.70 19.40 -5.99
C ASN A 255 -12.87 20.62 -6.42
N ASN A 256 -11.68 20.77 -5.85
CA ASN A 256 -10.71 21.78 -6.24
C ASN A 256 -10.04 21.33 -7.56
N LYS A 257 -10.73 21.54 -8.69
CA LYS A 257 -10.16 21.41 -10.05
C LYS A 257 -8.80 22.13 -10.24
N ILE A 258 -8.43 23.01 -9.31
CA ILE A 258 -7.15 23.74 -9.28
C ILE A 258 -6.00 22.91 -8.66
N VAL A 259 -6.27 21.97 -7.74
CA VAL A 259 -5.22 21.19 -7.06
C VAL A 259 -4.94 19.85 -7.77
N ALA A 260 -5.93 19.27 -8.47
CA ALA A 260 -5.74 18.04 -9.25
C ALA A 260 -4.68 18.19 -10.36
N ASN A 261 -4.59 19.36 -11.01
CA ASN A 261 -3.58 19.62 -12.04
C ASN A 261 -2.19 19.94 -11.45
N ALA A 262 -2.10 20.35 -10.18
CA ALA A 262 -0.83 20.54 -9.48
C ALA A 262 -0.30 19.21 -8.90
N LEU A 263 -1.20 18.29 -8.50
CA LEU A 263 -0.84 17.01 -7.85
C LEU A 263 -0.37 15.92 -8.81
N ILE A 264 -0.78 15.94 -10.08
CA ILE A 264 -0.24 15.00 -11.09
C ILE A 264 1.27 15.26 -11.33
N GLY A 265 1.77 16.44 -10.97
CA GLY A 265 3.20 16.78 -10.98
C GLY A 265 3.93 16.68 -9.64
N SER A 266 3.24 16.42 -8.51
CA SER A 266 3.83 16.50 -7.17
C SER A 266 3.81 15.19 -6.36
N THR A 267 3.68 14.03 -7.02
CA THR A 267 3.90 12.71 -6.39
C THR A 267 5.39 12.33 -6.25
N VAL A 268 6.30 13.28 -6.46
CA VAL A 268 7.74 13.14 -6.15
C VAL A 268 8.08 13.57 -4.72
N GLY A 269 7.16 14.19 -3.97
CA GLY A 269 7.47 14.69 -2.62
C GLY A 269 6.39 14.37 -1.62
N ILE A 270 6.68 13.43 -0.73
CA ILE A 270 6.46 13.47 0.74
C ILE A 270 6.25 12.03 1.25
N ILE A 271 7.35 11.27 1.32
CA ILE A 271 7.68 10.30 2.40
C ILE A 271 9.23 10.20 2.44
N PRO A 272 9.88 10.16 3.61
CA PRO A 272 10.04 11.20 4.60
C PRO A 272 11.35 12.00 4.38
N LEU A 273 11.38 13.26 4.81
CA LEU A 273 12.58 14.12 4.93
C LEU A 273 13.77 13.50 5.70
N LEU A 274 13.60 12.31 6.31
CA LEU A 274 14.63 11.60 7.06
C LEU A 274 15.82 11.15 6.20
N GLY A 275 15.61 10.74 4.95
CA GLY A 275 16.72 10.36 4.06
C GLY A 275 17.60 11.56 3.65
N ILE A 276 16.99 12.73 3.50
CA ILE A 276 17.69 13.99 3.17
C ILE A 276 18.39 14.53 4.42
N LEU A 277 17.74 14.49 5.59
CA LEU A 277 18.36 14.87 6.87
C LEU A 277 19.53 13.95 7.26
N TYR A 278 19.46 12.64 6.98
CA TYR A 278 20.58 11.71 7.19
C TYR A 278 21.79 12.08 6.32
N LYS A 279 21.56 12.40 5.03
CA LYS A 279 22.63 12.79 4.12
C LYS A 279 23.26 14.15 4.50
N VAL A 280 22.45 15.09 4.99
CA VAL A 280 22.94 16.40 5.49
C VAL A 280 23.71 16.26 6.81
N SER A 281 23.28 15.39 7.72
CA SER A 281 24.01 15.11 8.98
C SER A 281 25.32 14.38 8.74
N GLU A 282 25.37 13.42 7.81
CA GLU A 282 26.61 12.74 7.42
C GLU A 282 27.62 13.71 6.76
N LEU A 283 27.15 14.63 5.91
CA LEU A 283 27.97 15.69 5.30
C LEU A 283 28.51 16.67 6.34
N ASN A 284 27.68 17.10 7.31
CA ASN A 284 28.12 17.99 8.38
C ASN A 284 29.16 17.33 9.29
N ILE A 285 29.02 16.05 9.62
CA ILE A 285 30.02 15.30 10.40
C ILE A 285 31.34 15.19 9.62
N LYS A 286 31.30 14.88 8.31
CA LYS A 286 32.50 14.82 7.47
C LYS A 286 33.18 16.18 7.28
N LEU A 287 32.41 17.27 7.16
CA LEU A 287 32.94 18.64 7.10
C LEU A 287 33.56 19.08 8.42
N LEU A 288 32.96 18.74 9.57
CA LEU A 288 33.54 18.97 10.90
C LEU A 288 34.85 18.21 11.10
N ILE A 289 34.98 17.00 10.56
CA ILE A 289 36.23 16.22 10.62
C ILE A 289 37.29 16.81 9.67
N LEU A 290 36.90 17.34 8.51
CA LEU A 290 37.83 17.89 7.51
C LEU A 290 38.28 19.33 7.80
N TYR A 291 37.45 20.14 8.46
CA TYR A 291 37.72 21.56 8.72
C TYR A 291 37.79 21.92 10.22
N GLY A 292 37.49 20.99 11.13
CA GLY A 292 37.61 21.18 12.58
C GLY A 292 38.97 20.79 13.17
N TYR A 293 39.96 20.55 12.32
CA TYR A 293 41.38 20.41 12.71
C TYR A 293 42.19 21.57 12.08
N GLN A 294 41.90 22.77 12.54
CA GLN A 294 42.78 23.95 12.56
C GLN A 294 42.56 24.68 13.87
#